data_AF-A0A9X2ERE7-F1
#
_entry.id   AF-A0A9X2ERE7-F1
#
_cell.length_a   1.000
_cell.length_b   1.000
_cell.length_c   1.000
_cell.angle_alpha   90.00
_cell.angle_beta   90.00
_cell.angle_gamma   90.00
#
_symmetry.space_group_name_H-M   'P 1'
#
loop_
_entity.id
_entity.type
_entity.pdbx_description
1 polymer ?
#
loop_
_entity_poly.entity_id
_entity_poly.type
_entity_poly.pdbx_seq_one_letter_code
_entity_poly.pdbx_strand_id
1 'polypeptide(L)'
;TGSIAKGLNGYSIEKDGYCKSGGSVLSEIAIRELLWEWSRAYPERAGDSVSWPRMSSFARGMKSKHRENPELVNEVRAEETDQVVGMYLRAVKGRGNQEKAGVELAVFWLRYFRRWELQEVAKAVKRSVANIKTLCQIIESSIEVGYRMREES
;
A
#
# COMPACT_ATOMS: atom_id res chain seq x y z
N THR A 1 -4.39 49.36 -42.52
CA THR A 1 -5.74 49.20 -41.94
C THR A 1 -5.74 47.92 -41.12
N GLY A 2 -5.78 48.07 -39.80
CA GLY A 2 -5.44 47.04 -38.81
C GLY A 2 -6.56 46.05 -38.51
N SER A 3 -6.15 44.84 -38.12
CA SER A 3 -6.99 43.73 -37.65
C SER A 3 -7.73 44.06 -36.36
N ILE A 4 -9.01 43.65 -36.27
CA ILE A 4 -9.80 43.67 -35.03
C ILE A 4 -10.19 42.23 -34.69
N ALA A 5 -9.58 41.73 -33.62
CA ALA A 5 -9.98 40.52 -32.92
C ALA A 5 -11.32 40.75 -32.19
N LYS A 6 -12.24 39.80 -32.31
CA LYS A 6 -13.46 39.75 -31.48
C LYS A 6 -13.16 38.97 -30.20
N GLY A 7 -12.99 39.70 -29.10
CA GLY A 7 -13.01 39.17 -27.73
C GLY A 7 -14.45 38.94 -27.28
N LEU A 8 -14.70 37.75 -26.71
CA LEU A 8 -15.97 37.37 -26.10
C LEU A 8 -16.09 37.98 -24.69
N ASN A 9 -17.28 38.53 -24.42
CA ASN A 9 -17.83 38.90 -23.11
C ASN A 9 -17.50 37.84 -22.04
N GLY A 10 -17.19 38.14 -20.79
CA GLY A 10 -17.70 39.22 -19.95
C GLY A 10 -18.40 38.58 -18.74
N TYR A 11 -17.70 38.57 -17.61
CA TYR A 11 -18.01 37.97 -16.29
C TYR A 11 -19.33 38.46 -15.64
N SER A 12 -19.98 37.63 -14.80
CA SER A 12 -20.15 37.86 -13.33
C SER A 12 -21.04 36.79 -12.63
N ILE A 13 -20.50 35.95 -11.72
CA ILE A 13 -20.41 35.94 -10.21
C ILE A 13 -21.65 35.35 -9.46
N GLU A 14 -21.34 34.48 -8.48
CA GLU A 14 -22.09 33.99 -7.30
C GLU A 14 -22.73 32.60 -7.44
N LYS A 15 -22.68 31.66 -6.49
CA LYS A 15 -22.09 31.53 -5.15
C LYS A 15 -22.25 30.04 -4.77
N ASP A 16 -21.43 29.59 -3.81
CA ASP A 16 -21.59 28.36 -3.03
C ASP A 16 -21.43 27.01 -3.74
N GLY A 17 -20.37 26.33 -3.34
CA GLY A 17 -20.18 24.91 -3.62
C GLY A 17 -18.75 24.53 -3.32
N TYR A 18 -18.41 24.47 -2.03
CA TYR A 18 -17.20 23.87 -1.47
C TYR A 18 -16.45 23.02 -2.50
N CYS A 19 -15.34 23.53 -3.04
CA CYS A 19 -14.34 22.66 -3.61
C CYS A 19 -13.91 21.74 -2.46
N LYS A 20 -14.42 20.51 -2.46
CA LYS A 20 -13.80 19.43 -1.70
C LYS A 20 -12.37 19.40 -2.20
N SER A 21 -11.48 20.03 -1.45
CA SER A 21 -10.05 19.74 -1.48
C SER A 21 -9.90 18.32 -0.94
N GLY A 22 -10.36 17.34 -1.73
CA GLY A 22 -9.98 15.94 -1.60
C GLY A 22 -8.54 15.86 -2.07
N GLY A 23 -7.61 16.38 -1.25
CA GLY A 23 -6.24 15.97 -1.36
C GLY A 23 -6.24 14.47 -1.13
N SER A 24 -5.96 13.69 -2.18
CA SER A 24 -5.84 12.24 -2.05
C SER A 24 -4.86 11.96 -0.90
N VAL A 25 -5.21 11.07 0.02
CA VAL A 25 -4.34 10.69 1.15
C VAL A 25 -2.96 10.24 0.65
N LEU A 26 -2.90 9.74 -0.59
CA LEU A 26 -1.69 9.37 -1.33
C LEU A 26 -0.77 10.54 -1.67
N SER A 27 -1.32 11.75 -1.81
CA SER A 27 -0.56 12.95 -2.17
C SER A 27 0.29 13.49 -1.02
N GLU A 28 -0.07 13.15 0.22
CA GLU A 28 0.61 13.61 1.44
C GLU A 28 1.42 12.49 2.12
N ILE A 29 1.00 11.22 1.99
CA ILE A 29 1.61 10.08 2.67
C ILE A 29 2.00 8.99 1.67
N ALA A 30 3.26 8.59 1.69
CA ALA A 30 3.74 7.49 0.88
C ALA A 30 3.06 6.16 1.28
N ILE A 31 2.69 5.33 0.30
CA ILE A 31 2.06 4.00 0.49
C ILE A 31 2.78 3.16 1.54
N ARG A 32 4.10 3.21 1.56
CA ARG A 32 4.90 2.47 2.54
C ARG A 32 4.57 2.86 3.97
N GLU A 33 4.40 4.14 4.26
CA GLU A 33 4.07 4.63 5.60
C GLU A 33 2.64 4.22 5.99
N LEU A 34 1.68 4.26 5.06
CA LEU A 34 0.32 3.73 5.28
C LEU A 34 0.36 2.25 5.66
N LEU A 35 1.13 1.44 4.94
CA LEU A 35 1.26 0.01 5.22
C LEU A 35 1.98 -0.26 6.54
N TRP A 36 2.95 0.57 6.90
CA TRP A 36 3.61 0.49 8.19
C TRP A 36 2.67 0.86 9.33
N GLU A 37 1.85 1.90 9.17
CA GLU A 37 0.81 2.27 10.12
C GLU A 37 -0.20 1.13 10.30
N TRP A 38 -0.72 0.58 9.20
CA TRP A 38 -1.59 -0.60 9.18
C TRP A 38 -0.98 -1.80 9.90
N SER A 39 0.31 -2.10 9.70
CA SER A 39 0.99 -3.22 10.37
C SER A 39 1.10 -3.05 11.90
N ARG A 40 1.01 -1.81 12.40
CA ARG A 40 0.93 -1.52 13.84
C ARG A 40 -0.49 -1.69 14.35
N ALA A 41 -1.46 -1.19 13.61
CA ALA A 41 -2.88 -1.26 13.93
C ALA A 41 -3.39 -2.70 14.04
N TYR A 42 -2.95 -3.59 13.15
CA TYR A 42 -3.47 -4.96 13.02
C TYR A 42 -2.38 -6.03 13.23
N PRO A 43 -1.80 -6.16 14.44
CA PRO A 43 -0.75 -7.14 14.73
C PRO A 43 -1.17 -8.61 14.48
N GLU A 44 -2.46 -8.91 14.60
CA GLU A 44 -3.04 -10.24 14.42
C GLU A 44 -3.08 -10.70 12.95
N ARG A 45 -3.04 -9.78 11.98
CA ARG A 45 -2.93 -10.10 10.53
C ARG A 45 -1.68 -10.92 10.19
N ALA A 46 -0.64 -10.85 11.02
CA ALA A 46 0.53 -11.74 10.93
C ALA A 46 0.20 -13.20 11.21
N GLY A 47 -0.82 -13.49 12.02
CA GLY A 47 -1.28 -14.84 12.39
C GLY A 47 -2.13 -15.49 11.30
N ASP A 48 -3.01 -14.74 10.66
CA ASP A 48 -3.86 -15.22 9.55
C ASP A 48 -3.04 -15.68 8.33
N SER A 49 -1.86 -15.08 8.14
CA SER A 49 -0.92 -15.45 7.07
C SER A 49 -0.08 -16.71 7.38
N VAL A 50 -0.06 -17.20 8.62
CA VAL A 50 0.67 -18.44 9.03
C VAL A 50 -0.02 -19.71 8.52
N SER A 51 -1.24 -19.60 8.00
CA SER A 51 -1.95 -20.70 7.30
C SER A 51 -1.27 -21.13 5.99
N TRP A 52 -0.24 -20.42 5.51
CA TRP A 52 0.52 -20.80 4.32
C TRP A 52 1.60 -21.85 4.66
N PRO A 53 1.65 -23.01 3.96
CA PRO A 53 2.60 -24.09 4.26
C PRO A 53 4.09 -23.68 4.21
N ARG A 54 4.44 -22.69 3.38
CA ARG A 54 5.80 -22.11 3.34
C ARG A 54 6.03 -20.98 4.34
N MET A 55 4.98 -20.34 4.85
CA MET A 55 5.12 -19.33 5.90
C MET A 55 5.07 -19.93 7.31
N SER A 56 4.47 -21.09 7.53
CA SER A 56 4.45 -21.73 8.85
C SER A 56 5.84 -22.23 9.31
N SER A 57 6.69 -22.63 8.36
CA SER A 57 8.11 -22.90 8.58
C SER A 57 8.93 -21.62 8.75
N PHE A 58 8.54 -20.55 8.04
CA PHE A 58 9.17 -19.24 8.07
C PHE A 58 8.86 -18.44 9.36
N ALA A 59 7.63 -18.52 9.86
CA ALA A 59 7.11 -17.83 11.03
C ALA A 59 7.71 -18.35 12.34
N ARG A 60 8.05 -19.64 12.41
CA ARG A 60 8.71 -20.24 13.59
C ARG A 60 10.08 -19.64 13.89
N GLY A 61 10.75 -19.04 12.91
CA GLY A 61 12.07 -18.40 13.08
C GLY A 61 12.05 -16.91 13.40
N MET A 62 10.89 -16.23 13.40
CA MET A 62 10.83 -14.76 13.31
C MET A 62 10.25 -14.07 14.55
N LYS A 63 10.84 -14.32 15.73
CA LYS A 63 10.68 -13.43 16.90
C LYS A 63 11.58 -12.21 16.71
N SER A 64 11.11 -11.19 15.99
CA SER A 64 11.81 -9.89 15.95
C SER A 64 11.67 -9.18 17.31
N LYS A 65 12.80 -8.70 17.85
CA LYS A 65 12.90 -7.91 19.09
C LYS A 65 12.73 -6.40 18.85
N HIS A 66 12.33 -5.97 17.65
CA HIS A 66 12.27 -4.56 17.27
C HIS A 66 10.83 -4.04 17.13
N ARG A 67 10.13 -3.93 18.26
CA ARG A 67 8.87 -3.17 18.30
C ARG A 67 9.01 -2.09 19.37
N GLU A 68 9.70 -1.01 19.02
CA GLU A 68 9.74 0.20 19.84
C GLU A 68 8.75 1.25 19.31
N ASN A 69 8.03 1.81 20.28
CA ASN A 69 7.23 3.04 20.33
C ASN A 69 5.79 3.09 19.78
N PRO A 70 4.82 3.64 20.56
CA PRO A 70 3.42 3.76 20.19
C PRO A 70 3.20 5.10 19.51
N GLU A 71 3.48 5.17 18.21
CA GLU A 71 2.88 6.25 17.41
C GLU A 71 1.36 6.07 17.44
N LEU A 72 0.63 7.17 17.66
CA LEU A 72 -0.83 7.20 17.55
C LEU A 72 -1.22 6.73 16.14
N VAL A 73 -1.79 5.53 16.07
CA VAL A 73 -2.37 4.97 14.86
C VAL A 73 -3.61 5.78 14.52
N ASN A 74 -3.74 6.23 13.27
CA ASN A 74 -5.01 6.78 12.81
C ASN A 74 -5.93 5.61 12.44
N GLU A 75 -6.89 5.30 13.30
CA GLU A 75 -7.75 4.12 13.15
C GLU A 75 -8.54 4.14 11.83
N VAL A 76 -9.09 5.28 11.44
CA VAL A 76 -9.83 5.44 10.17
C VAL A 76 -8.94 5.10 8.98
N ARG A 77 -7.73 5.67 8.96
CA ARG A 77 -6.75 5.41 7.89
C ARG A 77 -6.30 3.95 7.90
N ALA A 78 -6.09 3.37 9.08
CA ALA A 78 -5.71 1.98 9.21
C ALA A 78 -6.80 1.04 8.67
N GLU A 79 -8.07 1.32 8.95
CA GLU A 79 -9.22 0.56 8.43
C GLU A 79 -9.33 0.66 6.91
N GLU A 80 -9.18 1.86 6.34
CA GLU A 80 -9.16 2.06 4.89
C GLU A 80 -8.01 1.27 4.25
N THR A 81 -6.83 1.32 4.87
CA THR A 81 -5.65 0.57 4.44
C THR A 81 -5.91 -0.93 4.51
N ASP A 82 -6.56 -1.43 5.56
CA ASP A 82 -6.87 -2.84 5.74
C ASP A 82 -7.80 -3.37 4.64
N GLN A 83 -8.79 -2.58 4.23
CA GLN A 83 -9.67 -2.95 3.12
C GLN A 83 -8.91 -3.05 1.79
N VAL A 84 -8.05 -2.07 1.49
CA VAL A 84 -7.23 -2.05 0.27
C VAL A 84 -6.22 -3.22 0.27
N VAL A 85 -5.55 -3.44 1.39
CA VAL A 85 -4.64 -4.59 1.58
C VAL A 85 -5.40 -5.90 1.42
N GLY A 86 -6.61 -6.02 1.96
CA GLY A 86 -7.46 -7.20 1.81
C GLY A 86 -7.82 -7.48 0.35
N MET A 87 -8.15 -6.46 -0.43
CA MET A 87 -8.37 -6.59 -1.88
C MET A 87 -7.10 -7.04 -2.60
N TYR A 88 -5.97 -6.39 -2.32
CA TYR A 88 -4.67 -6.75 -2.88
C TYR A 88 -4.29 -8.21 -2.60
N LEU A 89 -4.37 -8.64 -1.34
CA LEU A 89 -4.03 -10.02 -0.95
C LEU A 89 -4.94 -11.06 -1.59
N ARG A 90 -6.25 -10.78 -1.74
CA ARG A 90 -7.18 -11.65 -2.48
C ARG A 90 -6.82 -11.73 -3.96
N ALA A 91 -6.49 -10.60 -4.58
CA ALA A 91 -6.08 -10.56 -5.98
C ALA A 91 -4.81 -11.38 -6.24
N VAL A 92 -3.80 -11.27 -5.35
CA VAL A 92 -2.56 -12.07 -5.46
C VAL A 92 -2.85 -13.56 -5.31
N LYS A 93 -3.73 -13.95 -4.37
CA LYS A 93 -4.15 -15.35 -4.17
C LYS A 93 -4.81 -15.96 -5.42
N GLY A 94 -5.59 -15.18 -6.15
CA GLY A 94 -6.30 -15.63 -7.35
C GLY A 94 -5.43 -15.81 -8.59
N ARG A 95 -4.13 -15.48 -8.56
CA ARG A 95 -3.26 -15.53 -9.75
C ARG A 95 -2.92 -16.97 -10.15
N GLY A 96 -2.90 -17.27 -11.45
CA GLY A 96 -2.58 -18.62 -11.96
C GLY A 96 -1.16 -19.10 -11.66
N ASN A 97 -0.18 -18.19 -11.47
CA ASN A 97 1.19 -18.55 -11.10
C ASN A 97 1.40 -18.48 -9.58
N GLN A 98 1.18 -19.60 -8.92
CA GLN A 98 1.24 -19.72 -7.46
C GLN A 98 2.65 -19.55 -6.89
N GLU A 99 3.71 -19.86 -7.65
CA GLU A 99 5.08 -19.62 -7.20
C GLU A 99 5.37 -18.12 -7.12
N LYS A 100 5.06 -17.37 -8.18
CA LYS A 100 5.24 -15.91 -8.20
C LYS A 100 4.37 -15.24 -7.14
N ALA A 101 3.11 -15.67 -7.00
CA ALA A 101 2.21 -15.16 -5.97
C ALA A 101 2.76 -15.41 -4.55
N GLY A 102 3.30 -16.61 -4.29
CA GLY A 102 3.92 -16.94 -3.00
C GLY A 102 5.13 -16.07 -2.67
N VAL A 103 5.98 -15.75 -3.66
CA VAL A 103 7.13 -14.85 -3.46
C VAL A 103 6.65 -13.42 -3.19
N GLU A 104 5.70 -12.91 -3.97
CA GLU A 104 5.16 -11.56 -3.77
C GLU A 104 4.51 -11.39 -2.40
N LEU A 105 3.74 -12.39 -1.94
CA LEU A 105 3.17 -12.41 -0.60
C LEU A 105 4.26 -12.43 0.48
N ALA A 106 5.30 -13.24 0.32
CA ALA A 106 6.41 -13.26 1.26
C ALA A 106 7.11 -11.89 1.34
N VAL A 107 7.33 -11.24 0.20
CA VAL A 107 7.87 -9.87 0.15
C VAL A 107 6.94 -8.90 0.86
N PHE A 108 5.62 -8.97 0.60
CA PHE A 108 4.64 -8.10 1.24
C PHE A 108 4.73 -8.17 2.76
N TRP A 109 4.63 -9.38 3.32
CA TRP A 109 4.65 -9.59 4.77
C TRP A 109 5.98 -9.22 5.41
N LEU A 110 7.10 -9.53 4.76
CA LEU A 110 8.41 -9.19 5.30
C LEU A 110 8.68 -7.69 5.27
N ARG A 111 8.43 -7.05 4.11
CA ARG A 111 8.81 -5.66 3.87
C ARG A 111 7.88 -4.68 4.57
N TYR A 112 6.56 -4.92 4.50
CA TYR A 112 5.57 -3.94 4.94
C TYR A 112 4.96 -4.27 6.30
N PHE A 113 4.83 -5.56 6.63
CA PHE A 113 4.31 -5.94 7.95
C PHE A 113 5.40 -6.10 9.01
N ARG A 114 6.47 -6.84 8.67
CA ARG A 114 7.62 -7.05 9.58
C ARG A 114 8.68 -5.96 9.50
N ARG A 115 8.57 -5.07 8.51
CA ARG A 115 9.48 -3.93 8.27
C ARG A 115 10.94 -4.32 8.07
N TRP A 116 11.19 -5.46 7.44
CA TRP A 116 12.54 -5.91 7.12
C TRP A 116 13.18 -5.02 6.05
N GLU A 117 14.50 -4.94 6.11
CA GLU A 117 15.28 -4.25 5.09
C GLU A 117 15.36 -5.08 3.80
N LEU A 118 15.50 -4.40 2.66
CA LEU A 118 15.48 -5.04 1.33
C LEU A 118 16.48 -6.20 1.21
N GLN A 119 17.65 -6.07 1.86
CA GLN A 119 18.68 -7.11 1.88
C GLN A 119 18.25 -8.37 2.65
N GLU A 120 17.56 -8.19 3.78
CA GLU A 120 17.06 -9.28 4.61
C GLU A 120 15.93 -10.02 3.88
N VAL A 121 15.02 -9.26 3.25
CA VAL A 121 13.95 -9.81 2.42
C VAL A 121 14.54 -10.63 1.28
N ALA A 122 15.49 -10.07 0.54
CA ALA A 122 16.15 -10.71 -0.60
C ALA A 122 16.80 -12.05 -0.20
N LYS A 123 17.51 -12.06 0.94
CA LYS A 123 18.10 -13.27 1.51
C LYS A 123 17.04 -14.30 1.86
N ALA A 124 15.95 -13.88 2.49
CA ALA A 124 14.91 -14.77 2.99
C ALA A 124 14.11 -15.45 1.87
N VAL A 125 13.82 -14.74 0.78
CA VAL A 125 13.09 -15.29 -0.37
C VAL A 125 14.02 -15.82 -1.48
N LYS A 126 15.35 -15.81 -1.26
CA LYS A 126 16.38 -16.29 -2.20
C LYS A 126 16.29 -15.61 -3.58
N ARG A 127 16.18 -14.28 -3.58
CA ARG A 127 16.16 -13.43 -4.79
C ARG A 127 17.18 -12.30 -4.67
N SER A 128 17.48 -11.62 -5.78
CA SER A 128 18.36 -10.46 -5.76
C SER A 128 17.67 -9.23 -5.17
N VAL A 129 18.43 -8.32 -4.57
CA VAL A 129 17.88 -7.05 -4.04
C VAL A 129 17.18 -6.23 -5.13
N ALA A 130 17.69 -6.24 -6.36
CA ALA A 130 17.05 -5.60 -7.50
C ALA A 130 15.67 -6.19 -7.79
N ASN A 131 15.54 -7.53 -7.75
CA ASN A 131 14.25 -8.19 -7.92
C ASN A 131 13.26 -7.84 -6.79
N ILE A 132 13.73 -7.75 -5.54
CA ILE A 132 12.88 -7.31 -4.42
C ILE A 132 12.43 -5.87 -4.60
N LYS A 133 13.30 -4.96 -5.03
CA LYS A 133 12.93 -3.56 -5.32
C LYS A 133 11.80 -3.49 -6.36
N THR A 134 11.90 -4.25 -7.44
CA THR A 134 10.84 -4.31 -8.45
C THR A 134 9.53 -4.87 -7.88
N LEU A 135 9.59 -5.91 -7.05
CA LEU A 135 8.40 -6.43 -6.38
C LEU A 135 7.78 -5.41 -5.43
N CYS A 136 8.58 -4.67 -4.66
CA CYS A 136 8.11 -3.57 -3.81
C CYS A 136 7.37 -2.51 -4.63
N GLN A 137 7.91 -2.09 -5.78
CA GLN A 137 7.25 -1.14 -6.67
C GLN A 137 5.90 -1.67 -7.17
N ILE A 138 5.84 -2.94 -7.60
CA ILE A 138 4.60 -3.57 -8.04
C ILE A 138 3.57 -3.61 -6.92
N ILE A 139 3.98 -3.99 -5.71
CA ILE A 139 3.13 -4.04 -4.52
C ILE A 139 2.57 -2.65 -4.19
N GLU A 140 3.45 -1.66 -4.09
CA GLU A 140 3.10 -0.27 -3.75
C GLU A 140 2.14 0.31 -4.78
N SER A 141 2.44 0.17 -6.08
CA SER A 141 1.55 0.64 -7.15
C SER A 141 0.20 -0.09 -7.17
N SER A 142 0.17 -1.40 -6.86
CA SER A 142 -1.10 -2.14 -6.81
C SER A 142 -2.00 -1.66 -5.68
N ILE A 143 -1.41 -1.35 -4.53
CA ILE A 143 -2.12 -0.83 -3.36
C ILE A 143 -2.59 0.61 -3.64
N GLU A 144 -1.73 1.42 -4.26
CA GLU A 144 -2.08 2.78 -4.71
C GLU A 144 -3.27 2.80 -5.67
N VAL A 145 -3.31 1.88 -6.65
CA VAL A 145 -4.49 1.71 -7.52
C VAL A 145 -5.73 1.35 -6.70
N GLY A 146 -5.59 0.50 -5.69
CA GLY A 146 -6.69 0.13 -4.81
C GLY A 146 -7.25 1.32 -4.01
N TYR A 147 -6.41 2.26 -3.58
CA TYR A 147 -6.86 3.52 -2.97
C TYR A 147 -7.62 4.38 -3.97
N ARG A 148 -7.07 4.61 -5.18
CA ARG A 148 -7.74 5.41 -6.22
C ARG A 148 -9.12 4.88 -6.59
N MET A 149 -9.25 3.56 -6.76
CA MET A 149 -10.54 2.94 -7.07
C MET A 149 -11.59 3.17 -5.97
N ARG A 150 -11.18 3.30 -4.70
CA ARG A 150 -12.10 3.61 -3.60
C ARG A 150 -12.46 5.09 -3.51
N GLU A 151 -11.56 6.00 -3.89
CA GLU A 151 -11.87 7.43 -3.95
C GLU A 151 -12.90 7.75 -5.05
N GLU A 152 -12.97 6.93 -6.09
CA GLU A 152 -13.89 7.07 -7.23
C GLU A 152 -15.26 6.37 -7.04
N SER A 153 -15.44 5.56 -5.98
CA SER A 153 -16.66 4.77 -5.71
C SER A 153 -17.60 5.44 -4.71
#